data_AF-A0A1C5QZ11-F1
#
_entry.id   AF-A0A1C5QZ11-F1
#
_cell.length_a   1.000
_cell.length_b   1.000
_cell.length_c   1.000
_cell.angle_alpha   90.00
_cell.angle_beta   90.00
_cell.angle_gamma   90.00
#
_symmetry.space_group_name_H-M   'P 1'
#
loop_
_entity.id
_entity.type
_entity.pdbx_description
1 polymer ?
#
loop_
_entity_poly.entity_id
_entity_poly.type
_entity_poly.pdbx_seq_one_letter_code
_entity_poly.pdbx_strand_id
1 'polypeptide(L)' 'MYTYKIIKEDFYTGICAKRTRTICRNRPLEVGGLYSHLGKGYPGTYRVLELIEEE' A
#
# COMPACT_ATOMS: atom_id res chain seq x y z
N MET A 1 8.93 13.06 3.75
CA MET A 1 8.82 11.64 3.38
C MET A 1 7.47 11.13 3.85
N TYR A 2 6.79 10.28 3.08
CA TYR A 2 5.43 9.85 3.38
C TYR A 2 5.40 8.41 3.89
N THR A 3 4.81 8.19 5.05
CA THR A 3 4.61 6.87 5.63
C THR A 3 3.15 6.49 5.57
N TYR A 4 2.84 5.37 4.92
CA TYR A 4 1.47 4.89 4.71
C TYR A 4 1.26 3.54 5.34
N LYS A 5 0.04 3.32 5.83
CA LYS A 5 -0.46 1.95 6.08
C LYS A 5 -1.11 1.43 4.83
N ILE A 6 -0.70 0.24 4.43
CA ILE A 6 -1.20 -0.48 3.27
C ILE A 6 -1.71 -1.86 3.65
N ILE A 7 -2.59 -2.40 2.83
CA ILE A 7 -3.05 -3.78 2.93
C ILE A 7 -2.90 -4.45 1.57
N LYS A 8 -2.47 -5.71 1.54
CA LYS A 8 -2.43 -6.44 0.28
C LYS A 8 -3.86 -6.69 -0.18
N GLU A 9 -4.17 -6.37 -1.42
CA GLU A 9 -5.50 -6.56 -2.01
C GLU A 9 -5.31 -7.32 -3.32
N ASP A 10 -6.09 -8.36 -3.55
CA ASP A 10 -6.08 -9.10 -4.80
C ASP A 10 -6.73 -8.27 -5.92
N PHE A 11 -6.00 -8.04 -7.01
CA PHE A 11 -6.44 -7.15 -8.09
C PHE A 11 -7.72 -7.63 -8.80
N TYR A 12 -7.95 -8.95 -8.89
CA TYR A 12 -9.06 -9.52 -9.65
C TYR A 12 -10.31 -9.69 -8.80
N THR A 13 -10.14 -9.99 -7.51
CA THR A 13 -11.25 -10.29 -6.59
C THR A 13 -11.56 -9.15 -5.61
N GLY A 14 -10.65 -8.19 -5.45
CA GLY A 14 -10.76 -7.12 -4.45
C GLY A 14 -10.62 -7.60 -3.01
N ILE A 15 -10.22 -8.86 -2.79
CA ILE A 15 -10.12 -9.42 -1.44
C ILE A 15 -8.88 -8.89 -0.74
N CYS A 16 -9.09 -8.23 0.40
CA CYS A 16 -8.03 -7.77 1.27
C CYS A 16 -7.43 -8.91 2.10
N ALA A 17 -6.11 -8.93 2.21
CA ALA A 17 -5.39 -9.79 3.14
C ALA A 17 -5.67 -9.38 4.60
N LYS A 18 -5.38 -10.27 5.55
CA LYS A 18 -5.66 -10.00 6.98
C LYS A 18 -4.66 -9.05 7.66
N ARG A 19 -3.44 -8.92 7.13
CA ARG A 19 -2.36 -8.14 7.76
C ARG A 19 -2.08 -6.86 7.00
N THR A 20 -2.05 -5.75 7.72
CA THR A 20 -1.59 -4.47 7.22
C THR A 20 -0.07 -4.36 7.34
N ARG A 21 0.52 -3.44 6.58
CA ARG A 21 1.96 -3.15 6.58
C ARG A 21 2.16 -1.64 6.46
N THR A 22 3.35 -1.18 6.83
CA THR A 22 3.74 0.21 6.67
C THR A 22 4.76 0.33 5.53
N ILE A 23 4.60 1.34 4.68
CA ILE A 23 5.59 1.66 3.63
C ILE A 23 5.95 3.12 3.67
N CYS A 24 7.19 3.41 3.30
CA CYS A 24 7.66 4.77 3.10
C CYS A 24 7.83 5.07 1.61
N ARG A 25 7.43 6.27 1.19
CA ARG A 25 7.53 6.77 -0.18
C ARG A 25 7.99 8.23 -0.18
N ASN A 26 8.78 8.57 -1.20
CA ASN A 26 9.25 9.94 -1.40
C ASN A 26 8.25 10.80 -2.15
N ARG A 27 7.16 10.21 -2.64
CA ARG A 27 6.07 10.88 -3.35
C ARG A 27 4.76 10.57 -2.66
N PRO A 28 3.81 11.52 -2.64
CA PRO A 28 2.50 11.30 -2.07
C PRO A 28 1.74 10.24 -2.86
N LEU A 29 1.03 9.38 -2.15
CA LEU A 29 0.07 8.42 -2.67
C LEU A 29 -1.34 8.79 -2.21
N GLU A 30 -2.32 8.47 -3.05
CA GLU A 30 -3.73 8.64 -2.71
C GLU A 30 -4.21 7.57 -1.73
N VAL A 31 -4.84 8.00 -0.64
CA VAL A 31 -5.53 7.11 0.31
C VAL A 31 -6.74 6.49 -0.40
N GLY A 32 -6.88 5.17 -0.27
CA GLY A 32 -7.85 4.37 -1.03
C GLY A 32 -7.36 3.95 -2.42
N GLY A 33 -6.20 4.44 -2.89
CA GLY A 33 -5.60 4.01 -4.15
C GLY A 33 -5.00 2.61 -4.07
N LEU A 34 -5.07 1.86 -5.17
CA LEU A 34 -4.48 0.53 -5.32
C LEU A 34 -3.20 0.61 -6.15
N TYR A 35 -2.07 0.21 -5.56
CA TYR A 35 -0.76 0.32 -6.18
C TYR A 35 -0.06 -1.03 -6.28
N SER A 36 0.50 -1.30 -7.46
CA SER A 36 1.29 -2.50 -7.71
C SER A 36 2.73 -2.31 -7.25
N HIS A 37 3.20 -3.19 -6.38
CA HIS A 37 4.61 -3.35 -6.10
C HIS A 37 5.17 -4.49 -6.96
N LEU A 38 5.99 -4.15 -7.94
CA LEU A 38 6.64 -5.10 -8.86
C LEU A 38 8.10 -5.42 -8.47
N GLY A 39 8.56 -4.88 -7.34
CA GLY A 39 9.92 -5.05 -6.84
C GLY A 39 10.17 -6.41 -6.18
N LYS A 40 11.46 -6.71 -5.96
CA LYS A 40 11.89 -7.91 -5.24
C LYS A 40 11.45 -7.87 -3.78
N GLY A 41 11.03 -9.02 -3.24
CA GLY A 41 10.60 -9.18 -1.85
C GLY A 41 9.13 -9.56 -1.76
N TYR A 42 8.24 -8.57 -1.86
CA TYR A 42 6.80 -8.79 -1.71
C TYR A 42 6.04 -8.19 -2.89
N PRO A 43 6.06 -8.87 -4.05
CA PRO A 43 5.29 -8.40 -5.19
C PRO A 43 3.78 -8.59 -4.95
N GLY A 44 3.00 -7.66 -5.50
CA GLY A 44 1.55 -7.68 -5.46
C GLY A 44 0.93 -6.30 -5.44
N THR A 45 -0.40 -6.28 -5.41
CA THR A 45 -1.22 -5.07 -5.32
C THR A 45 -1.54 -4.74 -3.87
N TYR A 46 -1.42 -3.45 -3.54
CA TYR A 46 -1.57 -2.95 -2.19
C TYR A 46 -2.44 -1.71 -2.18
N ARG A 47 -3.45 -1.72 -1.31
CA ARG A 47 -4.33 -0.58 -1.11
C ARG A 47 -3.83 0.29 0.03
N VAL A 48 -3.77 1.59 -0.21
CA VAL A 48 -3.44 2.58 0.83
C VAL A 48 -4.66 2.77 1.71
N LEU A 49 -4.51 2.54 3.01
CA LEU A 49 -5.59 2.68 3.98
C LEU A 49 -5.55 4.04 4.68
N GLU A 50 -4.37 4.49 5.08
CA GLU A 50 -4.16 5.74 5.79
C GLU A 50 -2.74 6.26 5.59
N LEU A 51 -2.60 7.58 5.58
CA LEU A 51 -1.32 8.28 5.75
C LEU A 51 -1.04 8.35 7.26
N ILE A 52 0.08 7.78 7.69
CA ILE A 52 0.51 7.78 9.09
C ILE A 52 1.31 9.05 9.39
N GLU A 53 2.23 9.43 8.50
CA GLU A 53 3.18 10.51 8.75
C GLU A 53 3.61 11.15 7.42
N GLU A 54 3.71 12.48 7.41
CA GLU A 54 4.23 13.29 6.31
C GLU A 54 5.30 14.21 6.88
N GLU A 55 6.54 13.96 6.48
CA GLU A 55 7.73 14.74 6.83
C GLU A 55 8.16 15.71 5.72
#